data_AF-A0A1V0DFL2-F1
#
_entry.id   AF-A0A1V0DFL2-F1
#
_cell.length_a   1.000
_cell.length_b   1.000
_cell.length_c   1.000
_cell.angle_alpha   90.00
_cell.angle_beta   90.00
_cell.angle_gamma   90.00
#
_symmetry.space_group_name_H-M   'P 1'
#
loop_
_entity.id
_entity.type
_entity.pdbx_description
1 polymer ?
#
loop_
_entity_poly.entity_id
_entity_poly.type
_entity_poly.pdbx_seq_one_letter_code
_entity_poly.pdbx_strand_id
1 'polypeptide(L)'
;MLAEAYALLAAAYGEVRTLREAVLPAARENFAATQEGYREGKFDLLTVLDAQRILFETTNQYVDALAAYHAARAEVERLIGTPLSDVSNQ
;
A
#
# COMPACT_ATOMS: atom_id res chain seq x y z
N MET A 1 11.75 17.22 15.41
CA MET A 1 10.76 18.05 14.68
C MET A 1 10.88 17.86 13.17
N LEU A 2 11.65 18.63 12.39
CA LEU A 2 11.65 18.48 10.91
C LEU A 2 12.27 17.15 10.42
N ALA A 3 13.44 16.77 10.95
CA ALA A 3 14.10 15.51 10.59
C ALA A 3 13.24 14.28 10.88
N GLU A 4 12.45 14.34 11.95
CA GLU A 4 11.52 13.29 12.38
C GLU A 4 10.29 13.22 11.46
N ALA A 5 9.69 14.36 11.11
CA ALA A 5 8.61 14.43 10.13
C ALA A 5 9.06 13.91 8.74
N TYR A 6 10.28 14.24 8.33
CA TYR A 6 10.85 13.71 7.09
C TYR A 6 11.10 12.20 7.15
N ALA A 7 11.61 11.69 8.27
CA ALA A 7 11.78 10.24 8.46
C ALA A 7 10.44 9.49 8.40
N LEU A 8 9.38 10.04 9.00
CA LEU A 8 8.02 9.49 8.92
C LEU A 8 7.49 9.49 7.47
N LEU A 9 7.69 10.60 6.74
CA LEU A 9 7.31 10.69 5.32
C LEU A 9 8.05 9.64 4.47
N ALA A 10 9.35 9.47 4.68
CA ALA A 10 10.16 8.49 3.96
C ALA A 10 9.71 7.05 4.26
N ALA A 11 9.40 6.74 5.52
CA ALA A 11 8.88 5.44 5.92
C ALA A 11 7.51 5.15 5.29
N ALA A 12 6.56 6.09 5.38
CA ALA A 12 5.22 5.95 4.79
C ALA A 12 5.28 5.81 3.27
N TYR A 13 6.17 6.56 2.60
CA TYR A 13 6.43 6.40 1.18
C TYR A 13 6.96 4.99 0.84
N GLY A 14 7.92 4.49 1.62
CA GLY A 14 8.47 3.14 1.45
C GLY A 14 7.42 2.04 1.63
N GLU A 15 6.51 2.20 2.58
CA GLU A 15 5.38 1.28 2.82
C GLU A 15 4.41 1.26 1.65
N VAL A 16 3.94 2.44 1.19
CA VAL A 16 3.09 2.58 -0.01
C VAL A 16 3.74 1.89 -1.21
N ARG A 17 5.04 2.11 -1.42
CA ARG A 17 5.79 1.54 -2.54
C ARG A 17 5.85 0.02 -2.47
N THR A 18 6.13 -0.53 -1.29
CA THR A 18 6.19 -1.98 -1.04
C THR A 18 4.84 -2.64 -1.27
N LEU A 19 3.76 -2.06 -0.73
CA LEU A 19 2.40 -2.56 -0.91
C LEU A 19 1.98 -2.53 -2.38
N ARG A 20 2.25 -1.43 -3.10
CA ARG A 20 1.92 -1.27 -4.51
C ARG A 20 2.68 -2.22 -5.43
N GLU A 21 3.99 -2.35 -5.23
CA GLU A 21 4.87 -3.01 -6.20
C GLU A 21 5.03 -4.50 -5.94
N ALA A 22 4.88 -4.97 -4.70
CA ALA A 22 5.12 -6.36 -4.34
C ALA A 22 3.87 -7.04 -3.76
N VAL A 23 3.27 -6.46 -2.72
CA VAL A 23 2.26 -7.18 -1.92
C VAL A 23 0.91 -7.26 -2.65
N LEU A 24 0.41 -6.15 -3.20
CA LEU A 24 -0.84 -6.12 -3.96
C LEU A 24 -0.81 -7.01 -5.20
N PRO A 25 0.23 -6.96 -6.06
CA PRO A 25 0.34 -7.87 -7.19
C PRO A 25 0.34 -9.35 -6.76
N ALA A 26 1.14 -9.70 -5.74
CA ALA A 26 1.20 -11.08 -5.24
C ALA A 26 -0.16 -11.57 -4.71
N ALA A 27 -0.90 -10.73 -3.96
CA ALA A 27 -2.23 -11.07 -3.48
C ALA A 27 -3.25 -11.27 -4.62
N ARG A 28 -3.17 -10.45 -5.68
CA ARG A 28 -4.01 -10.59 -6.88
C ARG A 28 -3.71 -11.86 -7.64
N GLU A 29 -2.42 -12.16 -7.84
CA GLU A 29 -1.97 -13.39 -8.51
C GLU A 29 -2.39 -14.63 -7.73
N ASN A 30 -2.24 -14.63 -6.41
CA ASN A 30 -2.69 -15.73 -5.55
C ASN A 30 -4.20 -15.96 -5.68
N PHE A 31 -5.02 -14.90 -5.62
CA PHE A 31 -6.46 -15.02 -5.80
C PHE A 31 -6.84 -15.57 -7.18
N ALA A 32 -6.18 -15.09 -8.25
CA ALA A 32 -6.41 -15.57 -9.61
C ALA A 32 -6.03 -17.05 -9.77
N ALA A 33 -4.87 -17.46 -9.26
CA ALA A 33 -4.41 -18.84 -9.28
C ALA A 33 -5.32 -19.77 -8.47
N THR A 34 -5.79 -19.32 -7.31
CA THR A 34 -6.70 -20.08 -6.46
C THR A 34 -8.08 -20.25 -7.11
N GLN A 35 -8.59 -19.20 -7.79
CA GLN A 35 -9.81 -19.32 -8.60
C GLN A 35 -9.67 -20.34 -9.74
N GLU A 36 -8.52 -20.36 -10.43
CA GLU A 36 -8.26 -21.34 -11.48
C GLU A 36 -8.23 -22.75 -10.89
N GLY A 37 -7.47 -22.95 -9.82
CA GLY A 37 -7.40 -24.25 -9.14
C GLY A 37 -8.75 -24.73 -8.63
N TYR A 38 -9.63 -23.85 -8.16
CA TYR A 38 -11.01 -24.20 -7.82
C TYR A 38 -11.83 -24.65 -9.04
N ARG A 39 -11.73 -23.96 -10.18
CA ARG A 39 -12.39 -24.35 -11.43
C ARG A 39 -11.90 -25.70 -11.96
N GLU A 40 -10.63 -26.02 -11.72
CA GLU A 40 -10.03 -27.32 -12.04
C GLU A 40 -10.28 -28.41 -10.97
N GLY A 41 -10.95 -28.08 -9.86
CA GLY A 41 -11.23 -29.00 -8.75
C GLY A 41 -10.03 -29.29 -7.83
N LYS A 42 -8.94 -28.53 -7.94
CA LYS A 42 -7.71 -28.66 -7.13
C LYS A 42 -7.81 -27.97 -5.76
N PHE A 43 -8.67 -26.96 -5.63
CA PHE A 43 -8.94 -26.25 -4.38
C PHE A 43 -10.43 -26.27 -4.05
N ASP A 44 -10.75 -26.13 -2.76
CA ASP A 44 -12.13 -25.96 -2.30
C ASP A 44 -12.56 -24.47 -2.31
N LEU A 45 -13.86 -24.23 -2.10
CA LEU A 45 -14.41 -22.87 -2.11
C LEU A 45 -13.84 -22.03 -0.95
N LEU A 46 -13.53 -22.64 0.20
CA LEU A 46 -13.00 -21.92 1.37
C LEU A 46 -11.62 -21.34 1.08
N THR A 47 -10.78 -22.06 0.33
CA THR A 47 -9.47 -21.59 -0.12
C THR A 47 -9.60 -20.35 -1.02
N VAL A 48 -10.59 -20.33 -1.92
CA VAL A 48 -10.87 -19.15 -2.77
C VAL A 48 -11.30 -17.94 -1.93
N LEU A 49 -12.18 -18.16 -0.96
CA LEU A 49 -12.66 -17.10 -0.07
C LEU A 49 -11.54 -16.55 0.83
N ASP A 50 -10.61 -17.39 1.27
CA ASP A 50 -9.44 -16.96 2.02
C ASP A 50 -8.51 -16.09 1.16
N ALA A 51 -8.19 -16.52 -0.08
CA ALA A 51 -7.40 -15.72 -1.00
C ALA A 51 -8.09 -14.38 -1.36
N GLN A 52 -9.43 -14.37 -1.48
CA GLN A 52 -10.19 -13.14 -1.67
C GLN A 52 -10.06 -12.19 -0.46
N ARG A 53 -10.14 -12.74 0.76
CA ARG A 53 -10.00 -11.98 2.00
C ARG A 53 -8.61 -11.34 2.08
N ILE A 54 -7.55 -12.10 1.80
CA ILE A 54 -6.17 -11.59 1.79
C ILE A 54 -6.03 -10.43 0.79
N LEU A 55 -6.60 -10.56 -0.41
CA LEU A 55 -6.59 -9.48 -1.41
C LEU A 55 -7.30 -8.22 -0.90
N PHE A 56 -8.44 -8.39 -0.23
CA PHE A 56 -9.19 -7.27 0.33
C PHE A 56 -8.44 -6.59 1.48
N GLU A 57 -7.89 -7.36 2.41
CA GLU A 57 -7.07 -6.86 3.53
C GLU A 57 -5.84 -6.10 3.02
N THR A 58 -5.12 -6.66 2.04
CA THR A 58 -3.97 -6.02 1.40
C THR A 58 -4.37 -4.71 0.71
N THR A 59 -5.56 -4.67 0.10
CA THR A 59 -6.08 -3.45 -0.53
C THR A 59 -6.38 -2.37 0.52
N ASN A 60 -6.97 -2.74 1.65
CA ASN A 60 -7.21 -1.79 2.75
C ASN A 60 -5.89 -1.26 3.32
N GLN A 61 -4.90 -2.13 3.57
CA GLN A 61 -3.58 -1.73 4.03
C GLN A 61 -2.92 -0.72 3.07
N TYR A 62 -3.06 -0.92 1.77
CA TYR A 62 -2.55 0.03 0.78
C TYR A 62 -3.24 1.40 0.85
N VAL A 63 -4.56 1.43 1.04
CA VAL A 63 -5.33 2.67 1.21
C VAL A 63 -4.91 3.40 2.50
N ASP A 64 -4.75 2.67 3.60
CA ASP A 64 -4.31 3.23 4.88
C ASP A 64 -2.88 3.79 4.78
N ALA A 65 -1.98 3.08 4.12
CA ALA A 65 -0.62 3.55 3.85
C ALA A 65 -0.60 4.83 2.99
N LEU A 66 -1.47 4.93 1.98
CA LEU A 66 -1.62 6.15 1.19
C LEU A 66 -2.10 7.33 2.05
N ALA A 67 -3.09 7.10 2.92
CA ALA A 67 -3.57 8.13 3.84
C ALA A 67 -2.45 8.59 4.79
N ALA A 68 -1.69 7.65 5.36
CA ALA A 68 -0.54 7.95 6.22
C ALA A 68 0.55 8.74 5.48
N TYR A 69 0.89 8.36 4.25
CA TYR A 69 1.83 9.09 3.40
C TYR A 69 1.39 10.53 3.14
N HIS A 70 0.12 10.73 2.76
CA HIS A 70 -0.41 12.07 2.51
C HIS A 70 -0.46 12.94 3.78
N ALA A 71 -0.78 12.35 4.93
CA ALA A 71 -0.73 13.03 6.22
C ALA A 71 0.71 13.44 6.60
N ALA A 72 1.68 12.53 6.48
CA ALA A 72 3.09 12.81 6.76
C ALA A 72 3.65 13.89 5.82
N ARG A 73 3.23 13.87 4.55
CA ARG A 73 3.58 14.91 3.57
C ARG A 73 3.07 16.28 4.00
N ALA A 74 1.80 16.38 4.36
CA ALA A 74 1.19 17.62 4.81
C ALA A 74 1.89 18.18 6.06
N GLU A 75 2.34 17.33 6.99
CA GLU A 75 3.09 17.76 8.17
C GLU A 75 4.46 18.33 7.81
N VAL A 76 5.19 17.72 6.87
CA VAL A 76 6.45 18.29 6.38
C VAL A 76 6.22 19.64 5.70
N GLU A 77 5.22 19.74 4.81
CA GLU A 77 4.85 20.99 4.12
C GLU A 77 4.48 22.10 5.14
N ARG A 78 3.76 21.74 6.20
CA ARG A 78 3.43 22.66 7.30
C ARG A 78 4.66 23.17 8.04
N LEU A 79 5.67 22.33 8.25
CA LEU A 79 6.90 22.71 8.95
C LEU A 79 7.84 23.58 8.11
N ILE A 80 7.87 23.39 6.79
CA ILE A 80 8.72 24.19 5.88
C ILE A 80 8.00 25.43 5.33
N GLY A 81 6.67 25.50 5.47
CA GLY A 81 5.86 26.65 5.06
C GLY A 81 5.62 26.75 3.55
N THR A 82 5.98 25.71 2.78
CA THR A 82 5.81 25.64 1.33
C THR A 82 5.44 24.21 0.90
N PRO A 83 4.72 24.03 -0.21
CA PRO A 83 4.49 22.71 -0.80
C PRO A 83 5.81 22.02 -1.17
N LEU A 84 5.89 20.69 -1.01
CA LEU A 84 7.08 19.94 -1.41
C LEU A 84 7.27 19.92 -2.93
N SER A 85 6.19 20.10 -3.71
CA SER A 85 6.25 20.28 -5.16
C SER A 85 7.08 21.49 -5.59
N ASP A 86 7.10 22.53 -4.76
CA ASP A 86 7.70 23.81 -5.10
C ASP A 86 9.19 23.84 -4.72
N VAL A 87 9.58 23.07 -3.71
CA VAL A 87 10.98 22.87 -3.29
C VAL A 87 11.77 22.05 -4.34
N SER A 88 11.14 21.10 -5.02
CA SER A 88 11.80 20.28 -6.05
C SER A 88 12.06 21.03 -7.37
N ASN A 89 11.52 22.24 -7.54
CA ASN A 89 11.60 23.05 -8.76
C ASN A 89 12.60 24.23 -8.67
N GLN A 90 13.47 24.23 -7.66
CA GLN A 90 14.60 25.17 -7.50
C GLN A 90 15.93 24.40 -7.49
#